data_AF-A0A9D2N1D3-F1
#
_entry.id   AF-A0A9D2N1D3-F1
#
_cell.length_a   1.000
_cell.length_b   1.000
_cell.length_c   1.000
_cell.angle_alpha   90.00
_cell.angle_beta   90.00
_cell.angle_gamma   90.00
#
_symmetry.space_group_name_H-M   'P 1'
#
loop_
_entity.id
_entity.type
_entity.pdbx_description
1 polymer ?
#
loop_
_entity_poly.entity_id
_entity_poly.type
_entity_poly.pdbx_seq_one_letter_code
_entity_poly.pdbx_strand_id
1 'polypeptide(L)' 'MSIRLSSESRIISVRVWTDYSKTAYVRGQIIGSSDGLYGVLLNNGEYIDVPEHQLCVIE' A
#
# COMPACT_ATOMS: atom_id res chain seq x y z
N MET A 1 -7.17 7.38 21.34
CA MET A 1 -7.41 7.34 19.88
C MET A 1 -7.82 5.91 19.54
N SER A 2 -9.08 5.65 19.21
CA SER A 2 -9.58 4.31 18.93
C SER A 2 -9.65 4.11 17.42
N ILE A 3 -8.82 3.21 16.90
CA ILE A 3 -8.85 2.80 15.50
C ILE A 3 -10.09 1.91 15.35
N ARG A 4 -11.14 2.42 14.71
CA ARG A 4 -12.31 1.63 14.33
C ARG A 4 -11.98 0.87 13.05
N LEU A 5 -11.74 -0.43 13.16
CA LEU A 5 -11.73 -1.34 12.02
C LEU A 5 -13.18 -1.60 11.60
N SER A 6 -13.67 -0.83 10.64
CA SER A 6 -14.97 -1.07 9.99
C SER A 6 -14.92 -2.44 9.32
N SER A 7 -15.92 -3.30 9.59
CA SER A 7 -15.96 -4.71 9.18
C SER A 7 -16.16 -4.96 7.67
N GLU A 8 -15.88 -3.96 6.84
CA GLU A 8 -15.75 -4.07 5.38
C GLU A 8 -14.29 -3.84 5.01
N SER A 9 -13.39 -4.64 5.59
CA SER A 9 -11.96 -4.60 5.26
C SER A 9 -11.75 -5.11 3.83
N ARG A 10 -12.10 -4.28 2.84
CA ARG A 10 -11.69 -4.48 1.46
C ARG A 10 -10.17 -4.45 1.46
N ILE A 11 -9.59 -5.62 1.24
CA ILE A 11 -8.15 -5.75 1.04
C ILE A 11 -7.84 -5.04 -0.27
N ILE A 12 -7.23 -3.86 -0.19
CA ILE A 12 -6.80 -3.12 -1.36
C ILE A 12 -5.41 -3.62 -1.73
N SER A 13 -5.36 -4.49 -2.73
CA SER A 13 -4.11 -4.97 -3.29
C SER A 13 -3.46 -3.87 -4.15
N VAL A 14 -2.14 -3.73 -4.05
CA VAL A 14 -1.39 -2.70 -4.77
C VAL A 14 -0.11 -3.25 -5.38
N ARG A 15 0.33 -2.58 -6.45
CA ARG A 15 1.72 -2.59 -6.90
C ARG A 15 2.40 -1.31 -6.44
N VAL A 16 3.62 -1.45 -5.94
CA VAL A 16 4.50 -0.36 -5.54
C VAL A 16 5.67 -0.31 -6.51
N TRP A 17 5.82 0.78 -7.25
CA TRP A 17 6.95 0.97 -8.16
C TRP A 17 8.24 1.23 -7.38
N THR A 18 9.29 0.46 -7.66
CA THR A 18 10.58 0.57 -6.97
C THR A 18 11.58 1.46 -7.70
N ASP A 19 11.25 1.91 -8.90
CA ASP A 19 12.06 2.78 -9.74
C ASP A 19 11.20 3.90 -10.37
N TYR A 20 11.86 5.03 -10.69
CA TYR A 20 11.20 6.17 -11.32
C TYR A 20 10.67 5.86 -12.72
N SER A 21 11.28 4.89 -13.42
CA SER A 21 10.84 4.47 -14.76
C SER A 21 9.62 3.52 -14.72
N LYS A 22 9.14 3.15 -13.52
CA LYS A 22 8.00 2.24 -13.30
C LYS A 22 8.14 0.93 -14.06
N THR A 23 9.34 0.35 -14.04
CA THR A 23 9.67 -0.89 -14.73
C THR A 23 9.70 -2.09 -13.80
N ALA A 24 10.00 -1.88 -12.53
CA ALA A 24 10.04 -2.85 -11.46
C ALA A 24 9.03 -2.48 -10.37
N TYR A 25 8.33 -3.48 -9.84
CA TYR A 25 7.38 -3.30 -8.75
C TYR A 25 7.41 -4.45 -7.76
N VAL A 26 6.97 -4.16 -6.55
CA VAL A 26 6.61 -5.16 -5.53
C VAL A 26 5.10 -5.14 -5.30
N ARG A 27 4.56 -6.24 -4.76
CA ARG A 27 3.12 -6.37 -4.46
C ARG A 27 2.88 -6.37 -2.96
N GLY A 28 1.78 -5.78 -2.56
CA GLY A 28 1.34 -5.74 -1.18
C GLY A 28 -0.11 -5.31 -1.03
N GLN A 29 -0.50 -5.01 0.20
CA GLN A 29 -1.84 -4.58 0.59
C GLN A 29 -1.75 -3.27 1.36
N ILE A 30 -2.63 -2.32 1.06
CA ILE A 30 -2.74 -1.10 1.87
C ILE A 30 -3.34 -1.46 3.22
N ILE A 31 -2.63 -1.11 4.29
CA ILE A 31 -3.10 -1.32 5.67
C ILE A 31 -3.42 -0.01 6.40
N GLY A 32 -3.06 1.13 5.81
CA GLY A 32 -3.38 2.45 6.34
C GLY A 32 -2.83 3.58 5.47
N SER A 33 -3.23 4.80 5.79
CA SER A 33 -2.73 6.02 5.14
C SER A 33 -2.61 7.15 6.16
N SER A 34 -1.55 7.94 6.06
CA SER A 34 -1.32 9.14 6.86
C SER A 34 -0.61 10.18 6.02
N ASP A 35 -1.13 11.42 5.98
CA ASP A 35 -0.49 12.59 5.35
C ASP A 35 0.11 12.35 3.95
N GLY A 36 -0.63 11.67 3.07
CA GLY A 36 -0.21 11.42 1.68
C GLY A 36 0.76 10.24 1.50
N LEU A 37 1.08 9.54 2.59
CA LEU A 37 1.78 8.26 2.59
C LEU A 37 0.79 7.13 2.87
N TYR A 38 0.99 6.00 2.21
CA TYR A 38 0.24 4.78 2.43
C TYR A 38 1.16 3.72 3.01
N GLY A 39 0.74 3.14 4.12
CA GLY A 39 1.38 1.97 4.69
C GLY A 39 0.99 0.73 3.89
N VAL A 40 1.97 0.06 3.32
CA VAL A 40 1.79 -1.16 2.51
C VAL A 40 2.47 -2.33 3.21
N LEU A 41 1.70 -3.39 3.46
CA LEU A 41 2.23 -4.69 3.84
C LEU A 41 2.56 -5.48 2.56
N LEU A 42 3.84 -5.65 2.28
CA LEU A 42 4.33 -6.40 1.14
C LEU A 42 4.07 -7.91 1.33
N ASN A 43 3.99 -8.63 0.21
CA ASN A 43 3.73 -10.07 0.24
C ASN A 43 4.86 -10.90 0.89
N ASN A 44 6.06 -10.31 1.03
CA ASN A 44 7.17 -10.92 1.77
C ASN A 44 7.08 -10.68 3.30
N GLY A 45 6.05 -9.97 3.77
CA GLY A 45 5.84 -9.64 5.18
C GLY A 45 6.49 -8.33 5.63
N GLU A 46 7.20 -7.61 4.75
CA GLU A 46 7.77 -6.31 5.08
C GLU A 46 6.72 -5.20 5.05
N TYR A 47 6.89 -4.20 5.90
CA TYR A 47 6.07 -2.98 5.91
C TYR A 47 6.87 -1.83 5.31
N ILE A 48 6.24 -1.08 4.41
CA ILE A 48 6.83 0.13 3.82
C ILE A 48 5.82 1.28 3.77
N ASP A 49 6.30 2.50 3.95
CA ASP A 49 5.54 3.72 3.70
C ASP A 49 5.80 4.23 2.28
N VAL A 50 4.73 4.39 1.49
CA VAL A 50 4.82 4.67 0.06
C VAL A 50 4.00 5.91 -0.29
N PRO A 51 4.56 6.87 -1.03
CA PRO A 51 3.79 8.01 -1.52
C PRO A 51 2.81 7.58 -2.62
N GLU A 52 1.68 8.27 -2.70
CA GLU A 52 0.58 7.93 -3.61
C GLU A 52 1.00 7.69 -5.07
N HIS A 53 1.92 8.51 -5.59
CA HIS A 53 2.36 8.45 -6.99
C HIS A 53 3.15 7.18 -7.36
N GLN A 54 3.61 6.42 -6.36
CA GLN A 54 4.28 5.12 -6.52
C GLN A 54 3.31 3.93 -6.43
N LEU A 55 2.06 4.17 -6.05
CA LEU A 55 1.05 3.12 -5.91
C LEU A 55 0.25 2.93 -7.19
N CYS A 56 -0.15 1.69 -7.42
CA CYS A 56 -1.13 1.31 -8.42
C CYS A 56 -2.06 0.27 -7.80
N VAL A 57 -3.31 0.65 -7.56
CA VAL A 57 -4.35 -0.27 -7.06
C VAL A 57 -4.63 -1.32 -8.13
N ILE A 58 -4.68 -2.57 -7.70
CA ILE A 58 -5.04 -3.72 -8.54
C ILE A 58 -6.35 -4.31 -8.01
N GLU A 59 -7.34 -4.44 -8.89
CA GLU A 59 -8.62 -5.13 -8.62
C GLU A 59 -8.44 -6.65 -8.49
#